data_AF-A0A9E6AX39-F1
#
_entry.id   AF-A0A9E6AX39-F1
#
_cell.length_a   1.000
_cell.length_b   1.000
_cell.length_c   1.000
_cell.angle_alpha   90.00
_cell.angle_beta   90.00
_cell.angle_gamma   90.00
#
_symmetry.space_group_name_H-M   'P 1'
#
loop_
_entity.id
_entity.type
_entity.pdbx_description
1 polymer ?
#
loop_
_entity_poly.entity_id
_entity_poly.type
_entity_poly.pdbx_seq_one_letter_code
_entity_poly.pdbx_strand_id
1 'polypeptide(L)'
;MVSRRQFLVGGAAVGAASLSLFATSKPLSALTTKPNYILEAQQAKWRFNGALNQSVNVYTYQKNSAIPLLRMQQGTPFKALLKNSLNEPTTNH
;
A
#
# COMPACT_ATOMS: atom_id res chain seq x y z
N MET A 1 22.39 -7.66 -57.77
CA MET A 1 20.98 -7.40 -57.42
C MET A 1 20.63 -8.24 -56.21
N VAL A 2 20.49 -7.62 -55.03
CA VAL A 2 20.11 -8.31 -53.79
C VAL A 2 18.60 -8.54 -53.81
N SER A 3 18.15 -9.79 -53.76
CA SER A 3 16.72 -10.10 -53.83
C SER A 3 16.05 -9.72 -52.50
N ARG A 4 14.81 -9.20 -52.57
CA ARG A 4 13.99 -8.80 -51.40
C ARG A 4 13.92 -9.87 -50.30
N ARG A 5 14.12 -11.15 -50.65
CA ARG A 5 14.14 -12.28 -49.72
C ARG A 5 15.36 -12.28 -48.79
N GLN A 6 16.53 -11.81 -49.24
CA GLN A 6 17.75 -11.76 -48.41
C GLN A 6 17.69 -10.64 -47.37
N PHE A 7 16.99 -9.54 -47.67
CA PHE A 7 16.84 -8.42 -46.74
C PHE A 7 15.89 -8.74 -45.57
N LEU A 8 14.81 -9.49 -45.84
CA LEU A 8 13.86 -9.92 -44.81
C LEU A 8 14.43 -10.96 -43.84
N VAL A 9 15.28 -11.88 -44.34
CA VAL A 9 15.94 -12.88 -43.50
C VAL A 9 16.99 -12.23 -42.58
N GLY A 10 17.71 -11.20 -43.06
CA GLY A 10 18.64 -10.42 -42.23
C GLY A 10 17.95 -9.60 -41.13
N GLY A 11 16.79 -9.00 -41.42
CA GLY A 11 16.03 -8.20 -40.45
C GLY A 11 15.39 -9.02 -39.32
N ALA A 12 14.90 -10.24 -39.62
CA ALA A 12 14.30 -11.12 -38.62
C ALA A 12 15.31 -11.62 -37.57
N ALA A 13 16.56 -11.86 -37.99
CA ALA A 13 17.63 -12.30 -37.07
C ALA A 13 18.04 -11.19 -36.08
N VAL A 14 18.01 -9.93 -36.49
CA VAL A 14 18.36 -8.78 -35.62
C VAL A 14 17.21 -8.46 -34.64
N GLY A 15 15.95 -8.67 -35.05
CA GLY A 15 14.77 -8.44 -34.19
C GLY A 15 14.57 -9.46 -33.07
N ALA A 16 15.02 -10.72 -33.26
CA ALA A 16 14.90 -11.75 -32.22
C ALA A 16 15.95 -11.58 -31.10
N ALA A 17 17.14 -11.07 -31.43
CA ALA A 17 18.21 -10.83 -30.45
C ALA A 17 17.96 -9.59 -29.56
N SER A 18 17.13 -8.65 -30.01
CA SER A 18 16.76 -7.47 -29.20
C SER A 18 15.65 -7.77 -28.19
N LEU A 19 14.82 -8.79 -28.40
CA LEU A 19 13.76 -9.19 -27.46
C LEU A 19 14.29 -9.93 -26.22
N SER A 20 15.45 -10.59 -26.32
CA SER A 20 16.07 -11.28 -25.17
C SER A 20 16.75 -10.32 -24.17
N LEU A 21 16.99 -9.06 -24.54
CA LEU A 21 17.54 -8.04 -23.65
C LEU A 21 16.48 -7.34 -22.78
N PHE A 22 15.19 -7.46 -23.12
CA PHE A 22 14.08 -6.89 -22.35
C PHE A 22 13.31 -7.90 -21.49
N ALA A 23 13.68 -9.19 -21.55
CA ALA A 23 13.06 -10.25 -20.77
C ALA A 23 13.67 -10.43 -19.36
N THR A 24 14.49 -9.49 -18.87
CA THR A 24 14.77 -9.38 -17.44
C THR A 24 13.66 -8.57 -16.74
N SER A 25 12.43 -9.08 -16.80
CA SER A 25 11.49 -8.81 -15.72
C SER A 25 12.09 -9.48 -14.49
N LYS A 26 12.90 -8.73 -13.72
CA LYS A 26 13.26 -9.12 -12.37
C LYS A 26 11.98 -9.66 -11.74
N PRO A 27 11.92 -10.92 -11.24
CA PRO A 27 10.79 -11.32 -10.45
C PRO A 27 10.73 -10.27 -9.35
N LEU A 28 9.65 -9.48 -9.37
CA LEU A 28 9.35 -8.51 -8.34
C LEU A 28 9.30 -9.36 -7.09
N SER A 29 10.44 -9.44 -6.39
CA SER A 29 10.64 -10.26 -5.23
C SER A 29 9.39 -10.04 -4.41
N ALA A 30 8.67 -11.11 -4.08
CA ALA A 30 7.42 -11.03 -3.36
C ALA A 30 7.74 -10.33 -2.04
N LEU A 31 7.66 -9.00 -2.05
CA LEU A 31 7.81 -8.16 -0.90
C LEU A 31 6.61 -8.58 -0.08
N THR A 32 6.87 -9.46 0.89
CA THR A 32 6.10 -9.56 2.11
C THR A 32 6.08 -8.16 2.69
N THR A 33 5.15 -7.38 2.15
CA THR A 33 4.85 -6.01 2.50
C THR A 33 4.34 -6.12 3.91
N LYS A 34 5.24 -5.94 4.88
CA LYS A 34 4.88 -5.72 6.27
C LYS A 34 3.77 -4.68 6.27
N PRO A 35 2.71 -4.84 7.09
CA PRO A 35 1.64 -3.86 7.13
C PRO A 35 2.27 -2.49 7.39
N ASN A 36 1.99 -1.55 6.49
CA ASN A 36 2.56 -0.20 6.57
C ASN A 36 1.96 0.55 7.77
N TYR A 37 0.80 0.10 8.26
CA TYR A 37 0.05 0.74 9.33
C TYR A 37 -0.54 -0.29 10.30
N ILE A 38 -0.45 0.01 11.59
CA ILE A 38 -1.13 -0.71 12.66
C ILE A 38 -2.12 0.28 13.28
N LEU A 39 -3.41 -0.06 13.23
CA LEU A 39 -4.51 0.73 13.79
C LEU A 39 -5.01 0.00 15.02
N GLU A 40 -4.92 0.61 16.20
CA GLU A 40 -5.37 0.00 17.46
C GLU A 40 -6.65 0.65 17.95
N ALA A 41 -7.79 0.00 17.72
CA ALA A 41 -9.08 0.45 18.21
C ALA A 41 -9.15 0.24 19.74
N GLN A 42 -9.33 1.33 20.47
CA GLN A 42 -9.36 1.32 21.94
C GLN A 42 -10.27 2.44 22.47
N GLN A 43 -10.60 2.36 23.75
CA GLN A 43 -11.31 3.44 24.46
C GLN A 43 -10.30 4.35 25.17
N ALA A 44 -10.48 5.66 25.03
CA ALA A 44 -9.65 6.67 25.69
C ALA A 44 -10.51 7.74 26.37
N LYS A 45 -9.96 8.38 27.41
CA LYS A 45 -10.59 9.54 28.05
C LYS A 45 -10.05 10.81 27.41
N TRP A 46 -10.91 11.58 26.77
CA TRP A 46 -10.54 12.85 26.17
C TRP A 46 -11.10 14.02 26.96
N ARG A 47 -10.28 15.06 27.10
CA ARG A 47 -10.66 16.33 27.73
C ARG A 47 -10.80 17.35 26.62
N PHE A 48 -12.02 17.84 26.42
CA PHE A 48 -12.27 18.95 25.52
C PHE A 48 -11.93 20.24 26.26
N ASN A 49 -10.92 20.97 25.79
CA ASN A 49 -10.66 22.31 26.31
C ASN A 49 -11.80 23.23 25.84
N GLY A 50 -12.71 23.56 26.76
CA GLY A 50 -13.94 24.33 26.53
C GLY A 50 -14.86 24.23 27.74
N ALA A 51 -16.05 24.85 27.69
CA ALA A 51 -17.01 25.04 28.81
C ALA A 51 -17.42 23.79 29.62
N LEU A 52 -16.99 22.59 29.19
CA LEU A 52 -17.20 21.33 29.87
C LEU A 52 -15.85 20.83 30.39
N ASN A 53 -15.56 21.05 31.68
CA ASN A 53 -14.43 20.45 32.42
C ASN A 53 -14.61 18.92 32.64
N GLN A 54 -15.29 18.23 31.73
CA GLN A 54 -15.66 16.84 31.88
C GLN A 54 -14.85 15.98 30.91
N SER A 55 -14.22 14.93 31.45
CA SER A 55 -13.58 13.90 30.63
C SER A 55 -14.66 13.01 30.04
N VAL A 56 -14.67 12.86 28.71
CA VAL A 56 -15.59 11.97 28.01
C VAL A 56 -14.83 10.74 27.54
N ASN A 57 -15.45 9.56 27.63
CA ASN A 57 -14.92 8.35 27.03
C ASN A 57 -15.19 8.37 25.53
N VAL A 58 -14.16 8.21 24.71
CA VAL A 58 -14.24 8.17 23.24
C VAL A 58 -13.58 6.91 22.70
N TYR A 59 -14.07 6.41 21.58
CA TYR A 59 -13.40 5.36 20.82
C TYR A 59 -12.41 5.99 19.85
N THR A 60 -11.20 5.45 19.80
CA THR A 60 -10.09 6.04 19.06
C THR A 60 -9.11 4.97 18.59
N TYR A 61 -8.36 5.29 17.54
CA TYR A 61 -7.20 4.51 17.11
C TYR A 61 -5.89 4.91 17.82
N GLN A 62 -5.90 6.01 18.59
CA GLN A 62 -4.74 6.52 19.33
C GLN A 62 -5.13 7.08 20.70
N LYS A 63 -4.43 6.64 21.74
CA LYS A 63 -4.74 6.91 23.16
C LYS A 63 -4.85 8.40 23.52
N ASN A 64 -3.98 9.25 22.98
CA ASN A 64 -3.81 10.65 23.42
C ASN A 64 -3.75 11.69 22.29
N SER A 65 -4.07 11.32 21.04
CA SER A 65 -3.84 12.16 19.87
C SER A 65 -5.04 12.16 18.92
N ALA A 66 -5.12 13.20 18.09
CA ALA A 66 -5.97 13.20 16.92
C ALA A 66 -5.72 11.94 16.07
N ILE A 67 -6.79 11.43 15.47
CA ILE A 67 -6.80 10.21 14.65
C ILE A 67 -5.62 10.25 13.65
N PRO A 68 -4.87 9.14 13.49
CA PRO A 68 -3.73 9.11 12.60
C PRO A 68 -4.15 9.42 11.16
N LEU A 69 -3.50 10.41 10.55
CA LEU A 69 -3.69 10.73 9.14
C LEU A 69 -2.93 9.71 8.28
N LEU A 70 -3.66 8.89 7.53
CA LEU A 70 -3.08 7.98 6.56
C LEU A 70 -2.98 8.68 5.21
N ARG A 71 -1.76 8.80 4.66
CA ARG A 71 -1.51 9.33 3.31
C ARG A 71 -0.88 8.26 2.45
N MET A 72 -1.41 8.09 1.24
CA MET A 72 -0.94 7.10 0.28
C MET A 72 -0.98 7.65 -1.14
N GLN A 73 -0.14 7.09 -2.01
CA GLN A 73 -0.15 7.37 -3.44
C GLN A 73 -1.20 6.50 -4.15
N GLN A 74 -1.85 7.05 -5.16
CA GLN A 74 -2.82 6.34 -5.97
C GLN A 74 -2.17 5.15 -6.70
N GLY A 75 -2.85 4.00 -6.70
CA GLY A 75 -2.37 2.77 -7.34
C GLY A 75 -1.40 1.94 -6.50
N THR A 76 -0.96 2.45 -5.35
CA THR A 76 -0.10 1.70 -4.43
C THR A 76 -0.94 0.74 -3.57
N PRO A 77 -0.61 -0.57 -3.52
CA PRO A 77 -1.31 -1.51 -2.64
C PRO A 77 -1.24 -1.08 -1.17
N PHE A 78 -2.39 -1.07 -0.51
CA PHE A 78 -2.51 -0.71 0.90
C PHE A 78 -2.69 -1.96 1.77
N LYS A 79 -1.95 -2.01 2.89
CA LYS A 79 -2.09 -3.04 3.93
C LYS A 79 -2.08 -2.37 5.30
N ALA A 80 -3.13 -2.58 6.07
CA ALA A 80 -3.22 -2.17 7.47
C ALA A 80 -3.63 -3.36 8.35
N LEU A 81 -3.09 -3.38 9.56
CA LEU A 81 -3.48 -4.33 10.60
C LEU A 81 -4.38 -3.62 11.61
N LEU A 82 -5.60 -4.10 11.78
CA LEU A 82 -6.49 -3.67 12.87
C LEU A 82 -6.22 -4.53 14.11
N LYS A 83 -5.80 -3.89 15.20
CA LYS A 83 -5.78 -4.47 16.54
C LYS A 83 -7.01 -3.96 17.28
N ASN A 84 -7.88 -4.88 17.71
CA ASN A 84 -9.07 -4.51 18.46
C ASN A 84 -8.83 -4.73 19.96
N SER A 85 -8.80 -3.64 20.71
CA SER A 85 -8.71 -3.62 22.17
C SER A 85 -10.05 -3.20 22.81
N LEU A 86 -11.13 -3.14 22.02
CA LEU A 86 -12.50 -2.91 22.50
C LEU A 86 -13.15 -4.23 22.95
N ASN A 87 -14.19 -4.12 23.79
CA ASN A 87 -14.97 -5.27 24.24
C ASN A 87 -15.93 -5.81 23.17
N GLU A 88 -16.09 -5.10 22.07
CA GLU A 88 -16.99 -5.44 20.97
C GLU A 88 -16.24 -5.61 19.64
N PRO A 89 -16.71 -6.46 18.71
CA PRO A 89 -16.15 -6.56 17.38
C PRO A 89 -16.24 -5.23 16.62
N THR A 90 -15.19 -4.87 15.89
CA THR A 90 -15.14 -3.62 15.11
C THR A 90 -14.48 -3.84 13.75
N THR A 91 -14.72 -2.92 12.82
CA THR A 91 -14.25 -2.97 11.44
C THR A 91 -13.75 -1.61 10.97
N ASN A 92 -12.80 -1.60 10.05
CA ASN A 92 -12.40 -0.39 9.31
C ASN A 92 -13.11 -0.37 7.97
N HIS A 93 -13.75 0.75 7.63
CA HIS A 93 -14.31 1.01 6.30
C HIS A 93 -13.39 1.94 5.53
#